data_AF-A0A1X7SGN8-F1
#
_entry.id   AF-A0A1X7SGN8-F1
#
_cell.length_a   1.000
_cell.length_b   1.000
_cell.length_c   1.000
_cell.angle_alpha   90.00
_cell.angle_beta   90.00
_cell.angle_gamma   90.00
#
_symmetry.space_group_name_H-M   'P 1'
#
loop_
_entity.id
_entity.type
_entity.pdbx_description
1 polymer ?
#
loop_
_entity_poly.entity_id
_entity_poly.type
_entity_poly.pdbx_seq_one_letter_code
_entity_poly.pdbx_strand_id
1 'polypeptide(L)' 'LNDIVERDPLAPLYEQDKTLIWRFRMYLLENLPSSLPKLLNSVKWYQHRDVAV' A
#
# COMPACT_ATOMS: atom_id res chain seq x y z
N LEU A 1 9.47 -3.35 3.94
CA LEU A 1 7.99 -3.23 3.95
C LEU A 1 7.50 -2.82 5.33
N ASN A 2 7.96 -3.46 6.41
CA ASN A 2 7.65 -3.03 7.78
C ASN A 2 7.98 -1.55 8.03
N ASP A 3 9.18 -1.08 7.68
CA ASP A 3 9.54 0.34 7.87
C ASP A 3 8.59 1.29 7.12
N ILE A 4 8.11 0.89 5.93
CA ILE A 4 7.15 1.67 5.15
C ILE A 4 5.78 1.63 5.82
N VAL A 5 5.37 0.50 6.42
CA VAL A 5 4.09 0.28 7.10
C VAL A 5 4.03 0.95 8.48
N GLU A 6 5.15 0.97 9.21
CA GLU A 6 5.29 1.59 10.53
C GLU A 6 5.59 3.08 10.48
N ARG A 7 5.98 3.61 9.31
CA ARG A 7 6.18 5.05 9.08
C ARG A 7 4.96 5.86 9.52
N ASP A 8 5.16 7.11 9.93
CA ASP A 8 4.06 7.99 10.32
C ASP A 8 2.95 8.04 9.23
N PRO A 9 1.64 7.98 9.59
CA PRO A 9 0.54 7.99 8.62
C PRO A 9 0.47 9.26 7.76
N LEU A 10 1.00 10.37 8.24
CA LEU A 10 1.07 11.65 7.53
C LEU A 10 2.33 11.75 6.66
N ALA A 11 3.25 10.79 6.75
CA ALA A 11 4.43 10.78 5.90
C ALA A 11 4.02 10.59 4.43
N PRO A 12 4.56 11.39 3.50
CA PRO A 12 4.28 11.24 2.09
C PRO A 12 4.74 9.88 1.59
N LEU A 13 3.85 9.17 0.90
CA LEU A 13 4.10 7.88 0.28
C LEU A 13 4.55 8.13 -1.17
N TYR A 14 5.81 7.83 -1.49
CA TYR A 14 6.35 8.05 -2.84
C TYR A 14 5.80 7.01 -3.82
N GLU A 15 5.75 7.33 -5.12
CA GLU A 15 5.23 6.41 -6.15
C GLU A 15 5.98 5.06 -6.20
N GLN A 16 7.27 5.05 -5.87
CA GLN A 16 8.07 3.83 -5.76
C GLN A 16 7.58 2.95 -4.60
N ASP A 17 7.29 3.56 -3.44
CA ASP A 17 6.76 2.87 -2.26
C ASP A 17 5.35 2.33 -2.54
N LYS A 18 4.50 3.11 -3.22
CA LYS A 18 3.16 2.68 -3.63
C LYS A 18 3.23 1.45 -4.55
N THR A 19 4.11 1.50 -5.54
CA THR A 19 4.32 0.38 -6.47
C THR A 19 4.78 -0.88 -5.74
N LEU A 20 5.68 -0.72 -4.76
CA LEU A 20 6.17 -1.83 -3.95
C LEU A 20 5.06 -2.41 -3.06
N ILE A 21 4.30 -1.57 -2.36
CA ILE A 21 3.17 -1.98 -1.52
C ILE A 21 2.13 -2.73 -2.33
N TRP A 22 1.75 -2.22 -3.51
CA TRP A 22 0.77 -2.88 -4.39
C TRP A 22 1.26 -4.23 -4.92
N ARG A 23 2.56 -4.33 -5.23
CA ARG A 23 3.21 -5.58 -5.67
C ARG A 23 3.18 -6.66 -4.58
N PHE A 24 3.33 -6.27 -3.31
CA PHE A 24 3.35 -7.17 -2.16
C PHE A 24 2.02 -7.22 -1.39
N ARG A 25 0.92 -6.74 -1.98
CA ARG A 25 -0.38 -6.64 -1.29
C ARG A 25 -0.88 -7.93 -0.64
N MET A 26 -0.64 -9.08 -1.27
CA MET A 26 -1.04 -10.39 -0.73
C MET A 26 -0.26 -10.73 0.54
N TYR A 27 1.06 -10.53 0.52
CA TYR A 27 1.92 -10.73 1.69
C TYR A 27 1.53 -9.80 2.85
N LEU A 28 1.23 -8.53 2.53
CA LEU A 28 0.80 -7.52 3.49
C LEU A 28 -0.56 -7.86 4.12
N LEU A 29 -1.51 -8.37 3.33
CA LEU A 29 -2.81 -8.84 3.84
C LEU A 29 -2.67 -10.02 4.81
N GLU A 30 -1.77 -10.98 4.52
CA GLU A 30 -1.59 -12.18 5.33
C GLU A 30 -0.76 -11.94 6.60
N ASN A 31 0.25 -11.07 6.55
CA ASN A 31 1.25 -10.93 7.61
C ASN A 31 1.11 -9.63 8.41
N LEU A 32 0.50 -8.57 7.84
CA LEU A 32 0.56 -7.20 8.38
C LEU A 32 -0.77 -6.46 8.19
N PRO A 33 -1.80 -6.76 9.01
CA PRO A 33 -3.10 -6.09 8.90
C PRO A 33 -3.04 -4.57 9.11
N SER A 34 -2.03 -4.08 9.84
CA SER A 34 -1.76 -2.63 10.03
C SER A 34 -1.34 -1.91 8.74
N SER A 35 -1.00 -2.64 7.68
CA SER A 35 -0.61 -2.07 6.39
C SER A 35 -1.78 -1.59 5.53
N LEU A 36 -3.02 -1.96 5.89
CA LEU A 36 -4.23 -1.67 5.12
C LEU A 36 -4.41 -0.18 4.74
N PRO A 37 -4.18 0.80 5.63
CA PRO A 37 -4.31 2.22 5.29
C PRO A 37 -3.32 2.65 4.19
N LYS A 38 -2.10 2.10 4.23
CA LYS A 38 -1.05 2.39 3.24
C LYS A 38 -1.29 1.64 1.94
N LEU A 39 -1.86 0.44 2.01
CA LEU A 39 -2.33 -0.29 0.84
C LEU A 39 -3.40 0.51 0.10
N LEU A 40 -4.42 1.01 0.81
CA LEU A 40 -5.47 1.86 0.21
C LEU A 40 -4.90 3.15 -0.40
N ASN A 41 -3.88 3.74 0.23
CA ASN A 41 -3.20 4.93 -0.29
C ASN A 41 -2.22 4.63 -1.45
N SER A 42 -1.89 3.36 -1.68
CA SER A 42 -1.06 2.91 -2.80
C SER A 42 -1.85 2.66 -4.08
N VAL A 43 -3.17 2.45 -3.97
CA VAL A 43 -4.04 2.18 -5.12
C VAL A 43 -4.24 3.45 -5.93
N LYS A 44 -4.07 3.33 -7.25
CA LYS A 44 -4.44 4.37 -8.21
C LYS A 44 -5.93 4.31 -8.46
N TRP A 45 -6.72 4.93 -7.57
CA TRP A 45 -8.19 4.95 -7.65
C TRP A 45 -8.76 5.48 -8.97
N TYR A 46 -7.98 6.26 -9.71
CA TYR A 46 -8.34 6.76 -11.04
C TYR A 46 -8.17 5.73 -12.16
N GLN A 47 -7.53 4.59 -11.90
CA GLN A 47 -7.41 3.47 -12.84
C GLN A 47 -8.33 2.34 -12.40
N HIS A 48 -9.46 2.16 -13.10
CA HIS A 48 -10.44 1.11 -12.80
C HIS A 48 -9.85 -0.31 -12.72
N ARG A 49 -8.75 -0.57 -13.45
CA ARG A 49 -8.04 -1.85 -13.41
C ARG A 49 -7.42 -2.17 -12.05
N ASP A 50 -7.02 -1.15 -11.28
CA ASP A 50 -6.39 -1.32 -9.98
C ASP A 50 -7.42 -1.31 -8.83
N VAL A 51 -8.68 -0.92 -9.11
CA VAL A 51 -9.78 -0.88 -8.14
C VAL A 51 -10.65 -2.14 -8.19
N ALA A 52 -10.80 -2.74 -9.37
CA ALA A 52 -11.58 -3.97 -9.58
C ALA A 52 -10.67 -5.20 -9.44
N VAL A 53 -10.40 -5.63 -8.21
CA VAL A 53 -9.85 -6.96 -7.88
C VAL A 53 -10.79 -7.64 -6.91
#